data_AF-A0A8X6UXU0-F1
#
_entry.id   AF-A0A8X6UXU0-F1
#
_cell.length_a   1.000
_cell.length_b   1.000
_cell.length_c   1.000
_cell.angle_alpha   90.00
_cell.angle_beta   90.00
_cell.angle_gamma   90.00
#
_symmetry.space_group_name_H-M   'P 1'
#
loop_
_entity.id
_entity.type
_entity.pdbx_description
1 polymer ?
#
loop_
_entity_poly.entity_id
_entity_poly.type
_entity_poly.pdbx_seq_one_letter_code
_entity_poly.pdbx_strand_id
1 'polypeptide(L)'
;MAPLKVFGSNIIWSMSVNYLGTTLERKLTYKHHLTKIKFKFKQRLASLRDLLCNASTLFLQNKIIFLQYLQPLITYGCPIWGAAANMHINELQVVQNAALRPILNIPR
;
A
#
# COMPACT_ATOMS: atom_id res chain seq x y z
N MET A 1 -1.58 36.62 12.80
CA MET A 1 -0.69 35.45 13.08
C MET A 1 0.46 35.52 12.09
N ALA A 2 1.71 35.60 12.57
CA ALA A 2 2.89 35.64 11.71
C ALA A 2 3.03 34.31 10.93
N PRO A 3 3.49 34.34 9.66
CA PRO A 3 3.72 33.12 8.91
C PRO A 3 4.85 32.31 9.57
N LEU A 4 4.58 31.02 9.82
CA LEU A 4 5.60 30.09 10.32
C LEU A 4 6.72 29.99 9.29
N LYS A 5 7.94 30.26 9.73
CA LYS A 5 9.16 30.14 8.94
C LYS A 5 10.00 29.00 9.47
N VAL A 6 10.40 28.10 8.59
CA VAL A 6 11.34 27.01 8.89
C VAL A 6 12.55 27.22 7.98
N PHE A 7 13.74 27.30 8.59
CA PHE A 7 15.01 27.62 7.90
C PHE A 7 14.95 28.87 7.00
N GLY A 8 14.20 29.91 7.42
CA GLY A 8 14.05 31.15 6.64
C GLY A 8 13.03 31.09 5.49
N SER A 9 12.43 29.93 5.22
CA SER A 9 11.39 29.75 4.20
C SER A 9 9.98 29.78 4.81
N ASN A 10 9.02 30.43 4.13
CA ASN A 10 7.63 30.45 4.56
C ASN A 10 6.96 29.10 4.28
N ILE A 11 6.29 28.52 5.28
CA ILE A 11 5.54 27.28 5.11
C ILE A 11 4.19 27.57 4.43
N ILE A 12 3.96 26.97 3.27
CA ILE A 12 2.66 27.00 2.62
C ILE A 12 1.76 25.97 3.32
N TRP A 13 0.66 26.44 3.90
CA TRP A 13 -0.34 25.57 4.49
C TRP A 13 -1.08 24.79 3.40
N SER A 14 -1.06 23.46 3.50
CA SER A 14 -1.81 22.56 2.63
C SER A 14 -2.60 21.57 3.47
N MET A 15 -3.74 21.12 2.94
CA MET A 15 -4.57 20.08 3.58
C MET A 15 -3.97 18.67 3.43
N SER A 16 -3.07 18.50 2.45
CA SER A 16 -2.32 17.26 2.24
C SER A 16 -0.90 17.56 1.78
N VAL A 17 0.06 16.80 2.30
CA VAL A 17 1.49 16.94 1.95
C VAL A 17 2.06 15.56 1.66
N ASN A 18 2.91 15.46 0.64
CA ASN A 18 3.66 14.25 0.36
C ASN A 18 5.00 14.31 1.10
N TYR A 19 5.23 13.33 1.96
CA TYR A 19 6.49 13.17 2.71
C TYR A 19 6.99 11.74 2.55
N LEU A 20 8.22 11.57 2.07
CA LEU A 20 8.85 10.26 1.84
C LEU A 20 7.95 9.27 1.03
N GLY A 21 7.19 9.78 0.06
CA GLY A 21 6.26 8.97 -0.74
C GLY A 21 4.95 8.57 -0.04
N THR A 22 4.74 9.03 1.19
CA THR A 22 3.46 8.93 1.91
C THR A 22 2.67 10.23 1.85
N THR A 23 1.35 10.12 1.79
CA THR A 23 0.48 11.31 1.72
C THR A 23 -0.11 11.52 3.11
N LEU A 24 0.34 12.57 3.78
CA LEU A 24 -0.13 12.98 5.10
C LEU A 24 -1.30 13.94 4.94
N GLU A 25 -2.43 13.59 5.54
CA GLU A 25 -3.63 14.43 5.60
C GLU A 25 -3.68 15.16 6.94
N ARG A 26 -4.27 16.36 6.98
CA ARG A 26 -4.42 17.13 8.22
C ARG A 26 -5.03 16.35 9.40
N LYS A 27 -5.99 15.46 9.14
CA LYS A 27 -6.67 14.63 10.15
C LYS A 27 -6.00 13.28 10.39
N LEU A 28 -4.89 12.98 9.70
CA LEU A 28 -4.20 11.69 9.74
C LEU A 28 -5.15 10.48 9.60
N THR A 29 -6.20 10.62 8.77
CA THR A 29 -7.15 9.53 8.51
C THR A 29 -6.56 8.51 7.53
N TYR A 30 -5.59 8.94 6.71
CA TYR A 30 -4.85 8.13 5.73
C TYR A 30 -5.72 7.50 4.64
N LYS A 31 -6.99 7.90 4.52
CA LYS A 31 -7.94 7.29 3.58
C LYS A 31 -7.47 7.43 2.13
N HIS A 32 -7.05 8.62 1.72
CA HIS A 32 -6.55 8.85 0.38
C HIS A 32 -5.25 8.07 0.12
N HIS A 33 -4.34 8.06 1.11
CA HIS A 33 -3.07 7.35 1.02
C HIS A 33 -3.26 5.84 0.84
N LEU A 34 -4.12 5.22 1.67
CA LEU A 34 -4.40 3.79 1.62
C LEU A 34 -5.13 3.39 0.33
N THR A 35 -6.02 4.25 -0.18
CA THR A 35 -6.66 4.05 -1.49
C THR A 35 -5.64 4.03 -2.62
N LYS A 36 -4.65 4.94 -2.58
CA LYS A 36 -3.56 5.00 -3.55
C LYS A 36 -2.64 3.77 -3.47
N ILE A 37 -2.31 3.30 -2.26
CA ILE A 37 -1.54 2.05 -2.06
C ILE A 37 -2.31 0.86 -2.63
N LYS A 38 -3.60 0.74 -2.30
CA LYS A 38 -4.48 -0.32 -2.79
C LYS A 38 -4.54 -0.36 -4.32
N PHE A 39 -4.66 0.81 -4.96
CA PHE A 39 -4.65 0.91 -6.42
C PHE A 39 -3.31 0.45 -7.01
N LYS A 40 -2.19 0.95 -6.50
CA LYS A 40 -0.84 0.53 -6.94
C LYS A 40 -0.60 -0.96 -6.75
N PHE A 41 -1.02 -1.51 -5.61
CA PHE A 41 -0.89 -2.94 -5.32
C PHE A 41 -1.69 -3.77 -6.31
N LYS A 42 -2.96 -3.42 -6.55
CA LYS A 42 -3.80 -4.10 -7.55
C LYS A 42 -3.22 -4.02 -8.95
N GLN A 43 -2.68 -2.86 -9.33
CA GLN A 43 -2.06 -2.68 -10.64
C GLN A 43 -0.85 -3.62 -10.81
N ARG A 44 0.07 -3.66 -9.84
CA ARG A 44 1.23 -4.57 -9.92
C ARG A 44 0.85 -6.04 -9.83
N LEU A 45 -0.16 -6.37 -9.02
CA LEU A 45 -0.72 -7.72 -8.95
C LEU A 45 -1.31 -8.13 -10.30
N ALA A 46 -2.06 -7.24 -10.96
CA ALA A 46 -2.62 -7.52 -12.28
C ALA A 46 -1.52 -7.77 -13.32
N SER A 47 -0.42 -7.02 -13.28
CA SER A 47 0.75 -7.25 -14.15
C SER A 47 1.44 -8.59 -13.89
N LEU A 48 1.41 -9.08 -12.63
CA LEU A 48 1.99 -10.38 -12.24
C LEU A 48 0.98 -11.53 -12.26
N ARG A 49 -0.27 -11.26 -12.63
CA ARG A 49 -1.37 -12.23 -12.51
C ARG A 49 -1.09 -13.48 -13.32
N ASP A 50 -0.53 -13.35 -14.51
CA ASP A 50 -0.29 -14.48 -15.41
C ASP A 50 0.80 -15.42 -14.86
N LEU A 51 1.77 -14.87 -14.13
CA LEU A 51 2.82 -15.62 -13.43
C LEU A 51 2.34 -16.23 -12.12
N LEU A 52 1.43 -15.55 -11.42
CA LEU A 52 0.91 -15.97 -10.12
C LEU A 52 -0.31 -16.89 -10.24
N CYS A 53 -0.89 -17.02 -11.43
CA CYS A 53 -2.05 -17.85 -11.69
C CYS A 53 -1.79 -19.31 -11.29
N ASN A 54 -2.81 -20.01 -10.82
CA ASN A 54 -2.71 -21.44 -10.51
C ASN A 54 -2.26 -22.25 -11.74
N ALA A 55 -2.66 -21.82 -12.94
CA ALA A 55 -2.29 -22.46 -14.20
C ALA A 55 -0.82 -22.25 -14.62
N SER A 56 -0.06 -21.37 -13.95
CA SER A 56 1.36 -21.17 -14.28
C SER A 56 2.18 -22.41 -13.89
N THR A 57 3.10 -22.86 -14.74
CA THR A 57 4.05 -23.95 -14.46
C THR A 57 5.14 -23.59 -13.44
N LEU A 58 5.12 -22.37 -12.89
CA LEU A 58 6.10 -21.90 -11.92
C LEU A 58 5.98 -22.63 -10.59
N PHE A 59 7.12 -23.06 -10.04
CA PHE A 59 7.22 -23.59 -8.69
C PHE A 59 6.73 -22.58 -7.65
N LEU A 60 6.16 -23.08 -6.55
CA LEU A 60 5.64 -22.26 -5.45
C LEU A 60 6.67 -21.26 -4.91
N GLN A 61 7.94 -21.67 -4.80
CA GLN A 61 9.03 -20.80 -4.34
C GLN A 61 9.17 -19.53 -5.19
N ASN A 62 9.05 -19.66 -6.51
CA ASN A 62 9.16 -18.51 -7.43
C ASN A 62 7.96 -17.58 -7.26
N LYS A 63 6.76 -18.11 -7.06
CA LYS A 63 5.55 -17.32 -6.76
C LYS A 63 5.68 -16.52 -5.46
N ILE A 64 6.33 -17.08 -4.44
CA ILE A 64 6.58 -16.40 -3.17
C ILE A 64 7.54 -15.21 -3.36
N ILE A 65 8.57 -15.34 -4.20
CA ILE A 65 9.49 -14.22 -4.49
C ILE A 65 8.74 -13.04 -5.12
N PHE A 66 7.81 -13.30 -6.06
CA PHE A 66 6.98 -12.26 -6.66
C PHE A 66 6.06 -11.56 -5.64
N LEU A 67 5.54 -12.29 -4.65
CA LEU A 67 4.79 -11.69 -3.53
C LEU A 67 5.67 -10.81 -2.65
N GLN A 68 6.88 -11.27 -2.33
CA GLN A 68 7.82 -10.54 -1.51
C GLN A 68 8.22 -9.21 -2.16
N TYR A 69 8.21 -9.13 -3.49
CA TYR A 69 8.36 -7.88 -4.23
C TYR A 69 7.15 -6.94 -4.11
N LEU A 70 5.93 -7.47 -4.00
CA LEU A 70 4.72 -6.66 -3.83
C LEU A 70 4.50 -6.17 -2.40
N GLN A 71 4.88 -6.98 -1.41
CA GLN A 71 4.70 -6.70 0.02
C GLN A 71 5.27 -5.35 0.50
N PRO A 72 6.47 -4.87 0.08
CA PRO A 72 7.00 -3.57 0.50
C PRO A 72 6.11 -2.38 0.15
N LEU A 73 5.24 -2.46 -0.86
CA LEU A 73 4.27 -1.40 -1.15
C LEU A 73 3.36 -1.08 0.04
N ILE A 74 3.04 -2.10 0.83
CA ILE A 74 2.17 -1.98 1.98
C ILE A 74 3.05 -1.80 3.22
N THR A 75 4.00 -2.71 3.48
CA THR A 75 4.76 -2.69 4.73
C THR A 75 5.61 -1.44 4.94
N TYR A 76 6.10 -0.80 3.87
CA TYR A 76 6.89 0.43 3.97
C TYR A 76 6.15 1.56 4.70
N GLY A 77 4.85 1.75 4.42
CA GLY A 77 4.07 2.82 5.05
C GLY A 77 3.46 2.44 6.41
N CYS A 78 3.55 1.17 6.81
CA CYS A 78 2.90 0.63 8.00
C CYS A 78 3.21 1.42 9.29
N PRO A 79 4.45 1.87 9.57
CA PRO A 79 4.72 2.67 10.76
C PRO A 79 3.97 4.01 10.81
N ILE A 80 3.56 4.54 9.65
CA ILE A 80 2.90 5.84 9.52
C ILE A 80 1.38 5.68 9.59
N TRP A 81 0.82 4.79 8.77
CA TRP A 81 -0.63 4.58 8.70
C TRP A 81 -1.14 3.44 9.59
N GLY A 82 -0.28 2.73 10.33
CA GLY A 82 -0.67 1.61 11.20
C GLY A 82 -1.64 2.01 12.32
N ALA A 83 -1.68 3.29 12.67
CA ALA A 83 -2.68 3.87 13.59
C ALA A 83 -3.99 4.31 12.91
N ALA A 84 -4.16 4.05 11.61
CA ALA A 84 -5.39 4.36 10.88
C ALA A 84 -6.57 3.51 11.40
N ALA A 85 -7.79 3.92 11.03
CA ALA A 85 -8.98 3.17 11.38
C ALA A 85 -8.90 1.71 10.89
N ASN A 86 -9.27 0.76 11.76
CA ASN A 86 -9.26 -0.67 11.47
C ASN A 86 -9.99 -1.03 10.17
N MET A 87 -11.06 -0.31 9.83
CA MET A 87 -11.78 -0.48 8.56
C MET A 87 -10.84 -0.38 7.34
N HIS A 88 -9.96 0.61 7.30
CA HIS A 88 -9.06 0.82 6.17
C HIS A 88 -7.91 -0.19 6.14
N ILE A 89 -7.43 -0.63 7.31
CA ILE A 89 -6.43 -1.70 7.43
C ILE A 89 -7.01 -3.02 6.96
N ASN A 90 -8.25 -3.34 7.36
CA ASN A 90 -8.96 -4.54 6.93
C ASN A 90 -9.15 -4.58 5.42
N GLU A 91 -9.47 -3.45 4.78
CA GLU A 91 -9.56 -3.37 3.32
C GLU A 91 -8.24 -3.71 2.61
N LEU A 92 -7.09 -3.28 3.17
CA LEU A 92 -5.78 -3.64 2.63
C LEU A 92 -5.50 -5.14 2.82
N GLN A 93 -5.82 -5.69 3.99
CA GLN A 93 -5.65 -7.10 4.30
C GLN A 93 -6.48 -7.99 3.37
N VAL A 94 -7.72 -7.60 3.04
CA VAL A 94 -8.55 -8.32 2.06
C VAL A 94 -7.85 -8.39 0.70
N VAL A 95 -7.23 -7.31 0.26
CA VAL A 95 -6.50 -7.27 -1.02
C VAL A 95 -5.23 -8.10 -0.97
N GLN A 96 -4.49 -8.09 0.14
CA GLN A 96 -3.34 -8.98 0.35
C GLN A 96 -3.76 -10.45 0.32
N ASN A 97 -4.80 -10.82 1.05
CA ASN A 97 -5.33 -12.18 1.09
C ASN A 97 -5.79 -12.64 -0.30
N ALA A 98 -6.44 -11.76 -1.07
CA ALA A 98 -6.83 -12.05 -2.44
C ALA A 98 -5.62 -12.34 -3.35
N ALA A 99 -4.46 -11.73 -3.09
CA ALA A 99 -3.22 -12.01 -3.80
C ALA A 99 -2.61 -13.36 -3.43
N LEU A 100 -2.72 -13.77 -2.16
CA LEU A 100 -2.13 -15.00 -1.64
C LEU A 100 -2.90 -16.26 -2.07
N ARG A 101 -4.23 -16.17 -2.16
CA ARG A 101 -5.12 -17.29 -2.55
C ARG A 101 -4.69 -18.06 -3.81
N PRO A 102 -4.44 -17.42 -4.98
CA PRO A 102 -4.05 -18.14 -6.20
C PRO A 102 -2.67 -18.79 -6.13
N ILE A 103 -1.83 -18.35 -5.19
CA ILE A 103 -0.45 -18.84 -5.04
C ILE A 103 -0.42 -20.07 -4.14
N LEU A 104 -1.21 -20.02 -3.06
CA LEU A 104 -1.34 -21.11 -2.10
C LEU A 104 -2.38 -22.16 -2.54
N ASN A 105 -2.99 -22.00 -3.71
CA ASN A 105 -4.06 -22.87 -4.22
C ASN A 105 -5.21 -23.08 -3.22
N ILE A 106 -5.55 -22.02 -2.48
CA ILE A 106 -6.61 -22.06 -1.48
C ILE A 106 -7.96 -21.90 -2.20
N PRO A 107 -8.93 -22.82 -2.00
CA PRO A 107 -10.27 -22.71 -2.57
C PRO A 107 -11.01 -21.46 -2.06
N ARG A 108 -12.05 -21.06 -2.80
CA ARG A 108 -12.68 -19.74 -2.65
C ARG A 108 -13.50 -19.58 -1.38
#